data_AF-A0A1Z1WCU7-F1
#
_entry.id   AF-A0A1Z1WCU7-F1
#
_cell.length_a   1.000
_cell.length_b   1.000
_cell.length_c   1.000
_cell.angle_alpha   90.00
_cell.angle_beta   90.00
_cell.angle_gamma   90.00
#
_symmetry.space_group_name_H-M   'P 1'
#
loop_
_entity.id
_entity.type
_entity.pdbx_description
1 polymer ?
#
loop_
_entity_poly.entity_id
_entity_poly.type
_entity_poly.pdbx_seq_one_letter_code
_entity_poly.pdbx_strand_id
1 'polypeptide(L)'
;MNATPASPGTPVTPPRPVDVAAVFPQLAPLARTATRLHPRPGAPSARDSSVGGPLLWPADEPWPHCEGPHEVDGMNLALPPGDLRLERRIRAAAHGRSLTSEEREALERIRPPRELPLSVAVQPYEGSMAMLPVAQLYVRDVPDLHAPEGADLLQVLWCPFDHPIMPRTALFWRSAATITDVLATPPEPPAVQFDGYLPEPCLLAPEQVVEYPSTMELSKELREQVGDWSLWEAAGAGLDSSYASYPQEFYGARCPSRPAGRSAVGLPGVPPTPNPGSAPTAAPTWTRS
;
A
#
# COMPACT_ATOMS: atom_id res chain seq x y z
N MET A 1 32.09 -31.52 3.56
CA MET A 1 30.68 -31.79 3.93
C MET A 1 29.92 -30.51 3.65
N ASN A 2 29.20 -30.46 2.53
CA ASN A 2 28.45 -29.27 2.14
C ASN A 2 27.22 -29.13 3.03
N ALA A 3 27.13 -28.02 3.75
CA ALA A 3 25.93 -27.63 4.45
C ALA A 3 24.83 -27.34 3.41
N THR A 4 23.75 -28.12 3.47
CA THR A 4 22.51 -27.85 2.75
C THR A 4 21.99 -26.47 3.18
N PRO A 5 21.72 -25.53 2.26
CA PRO A 5 21.08 -24.28 2.63
C PRO A 5 19.66 -24.58 3.14
N ALA A 6 19.37 -24.12 4.36
CA ALA A 6 18.03 -24.20 4.94
C ALA A 6 17.03 -23.49 4.01
N SER A 7 15.88 -24.12 3.76
CA SER A 7 14.73 -23.46 3.12
C SER A 7 14.46 -22.13 3.84
N PRO A 8 14.25 -21.01 3.12
CA PRO A 8 13.95 -19.75 3.77
C PRO A 8 12.63 -19.89 4.51
N GLY A 9 12.68 -19.83 5.85
CA GLY A 9 11.49 -19.92 6.70
C GLY A 9 10.45 -18.85 6.36
N THR A 10 9.21 -19.12 6.71
CA THR A 10 8.13 -18.12 6.73
C THR A 10 8.60 -16.93 7.57
N PRO A 11 8.59 -15.69 7.03
CA PRO A 11 9.01 -14.54 7.80
C PRO A 11 7.99 -14.35 8.93
N VAL A 12 8.48 -14.17 10.14
CA VAL A 12 7.67 -13.87 11.31
C VAL A 12 8.09 -12.53 11.86
N THR A 13 7.14 -11.78 12.38
CA THR A 13 7.40 -10.56 13.11
C THR A 13 8.30 -10.90 14.30
N PRO A 14 9.44 -10.22 14.48
CA PRO A 14 10.24 -10.39 15.69
C PRO A 14 9.37 -10.16 16.93
N PRO A 15 9.55 -10.92 18.02
CA PRO A 15 8.74 -10.78 19.22
C PRO A 15 8.80 -9.33 19.72
N ARG A 16 7.68 -8.85 20.26
CA ARG A 16 7.61 -7.48 20.77
C ARG A 16 8.66 -7.31 21.87
N PRO A 17 9.47 -6.24 21.83
CA PRO A 17 10.45 -5.99 22.89
C PRO A 17 9.83 -5.71 24.26
N VAL A 18 8.54 -5.33 24.28
CA VAL A 18 7.76 -5.01 25.46
C VAL A 18 6.36 -5.59 25.31
N ASP A 19 5.84 -6.19 26.38
CA ASP A 19 4.41 -6.49 26.48
C ASP A 19 3.65 -5.21 26.86
N VAL A 20 3.10 -4.53 25.87
CA VAL A 20 2.39 -3.25 26.07
C VAL A 20 1.16 -3.37 26.97
N ALA A 21 0.53 -4.55 27.04
CA ALA A 21 -0.60 -4.78 27.93
C ALA A 21 -0.16 -4.99 29.38
N ALA A 22 1.08 -5.40 29.62
CA ALA A 22 1.67 -5.43 30.96
C ALA A 22 1.96 -4.01 31.49
N VAL A 23 2.36 -3.08 30.60
CA VAL A 23 2.61 -1.68 30.96
C VAL A 23 1.29 -0.89 31.10
N PHE A 24 0.35 -1.12 30.18
CA PHE A 24 -0.97 -0.47 30.16
C PHE A 24 -2.09 -1.52 30.13
N PRO A 25 -2.52 -2.04 31.29
CA PRO A 25 -3.53 -3.09 31.37
C PRO A 25 -4.87 -2.74 30.69
N GLN A 26 -5.17 -1.45 30.54
CA GLN A 26 -6.35 -0.96 29.84
C GLN A 26 -6.35 -1.30 28.34
N LEU A 27 -5.19 -1.61 27.76
CA LEU A 27 -5.07 -2.08 26.36
C LEU A 27 -5.45 -3.55 26.19
N ALA A 28 -5.33 -4.38 27.22
CA ALA A 28 -5.64 -5.81 27.14
C ALA A 28 -7.03 -6.12 26.55
N PRO A 29 -8.15 -5.50 27.00
CA PRO A 29 -9.46 -5.74 26.42
C PRO A 29 -9.63 -5.17 25.00
N LEU A 30 -8.70 -4.34 24.53
CA LEU A 30 -8.71 -3.74 23.19
C LEU A 30 -7.87 -4.53 22.18
N ALA A 31 -7.29 -5.66 22.61
CA ALA A 31 -6.55 -6.56 21.73
C ALA A 31 -7.45 -7.08 20.61
N ARG A 32 -6.98 -6.96 19.37
CA ARG A 32 -7.63 -7.49 18.17
C ARG A 32 -6.67 -8.40 17.44
N THR A 33 -7.22 -9.37 16.72
CA THR A 33 -6.46 -10.13 15.73
C THR A 33 -6.35 -9.31 14.45
N ALA A 34 -5.17 -9.33 13.84
CA ALA A 34 -4.92 -8.70 12.54
C ALA A 34 -3.98 -9.58 11.71
N THR A 35 -4.11 -9.47 10.38
CA THR A 35 -3.20 -10.12 9.45
C THR A 35 -2.11 -9.15 9.05
N ARG A 36 -0.89 -9.41 9.48
CA ARG A 36 0.29 -8.69 8.99
C ARG A 36 0.75 -9.30 7.68
N LEU A 37 0.88 -8.46 6.65
CA LEU A 37 1.34 -8.87 5.33
C LEU A 37 2.84 -8.57 5.19
N HIS A 38 3.64 -9.60 4.95
CA HIS A 38 5.07 -9.46 4.69
C HIS A 38 5.34 -9.55 3.18
N PRO A 39 5.50 -8.41 2.47
CA PRO A 39 5.80 -8.42 1.05
C PRO A 39 7.21 -8.94 0.79
N ARG A 40 7.33 -9.81 -0.21
CA ARG A 40 8.60 -10.35 -0.70
C ARG A 40 8.68 -10.15 -2.21
N PRO A 41 9.75 -9.52 -2.74
CA PRO A 41 9.95 -9.41 -4.17
C PRO A 41 9.82 -10.78 -4.85
N GLY A 42 9.06 -10.83 -5.95
CA GLY A 42 8.78 -12.09 -6.64
C GLY A 42 8.02 -11.88 -7.94
N ALA A 43 7.62 -12.98 -8.57
CA ALA A 43 6.81 -12.98 -9.79
C ALA A 43 5.43 -13.60 -9.49
N PRO A 44 4.53 -12.87 -8.82
CA PRO A 44 3.21 -13.37 -8.47
C PRO A 44 2.36 -13.63 -9.72
N SER A 45 1.47 -14.61 -9.63
CA SER A 45 0.40 -14.85 -10.59
C SER A 45 -0.90 -14.18 -10.16
N ALA A 46 -1.89 -14.13 -11.06
CA ALA A 46 -3.23 -13.64 -10.74
C ALA A 46 -3.97 -14.54 -9.73
N ARG A 47 -3.42 -15.70 -9.36
CA ARG A 47 -3.98 -16.61 -8.36
C ARG A 47 -3.36 -16.42 -6.97
N ASP A 48 -2.36 -15.54 -6.84
CA ASP A 48 -1.71 -15.24 -5.58
C ASP A 48 -2.27 -13.96 -4.95
N SER A 49 -2.24 -13.90 -3.62
CA SER A 49 -2.31 -12.62 -2.91
C SER A 49 -0.98 -11.89 -3.10
N SER A 50 -1.03 -10.69 -3.68
CA SER A 50 0.17 -9.99 -4.14
C SER A 50 0.01 -8.47 -4.13
N VAL A 51 1.14 -7.77 -4.15
CA VAL A 51 1.24 -6.33 -4.40
C VAL A 51 1.98 -6.14 -5.72
N GLY A 52 1.51 -5.23 -6.58
CA GLY A 52 2.09 -4.98 -7.90
C GLY A 52 2.11 -6.17 -8.86
N GLY A 53 1.37 -7.24 -8.54
CA GLY A 53 1.19 -8.42 -9.39
C GLY A 53 0.05 -8.25 -10.39
N PRO A 54 -0.10 -9.21 -11.33
CA PRO A 54 -1.24 -9.25 -12.22
C PRO A 54 -2.54 -9.48 -11.42
N LEU A 55 -3.61 -8.79 -11.81
CA LEU A 55 -4.93 -9.00 -11.24
C LEU A 55 -5.66 -10.13 -11.97
N LEU A 56 -6.50 -10.88 -11.24
CA LEU A 56 -7.51 -11.76 -11.81
C LEU A 56 -8.67 -10.92 -12.35
N TRP A 57 -8.41 -10.14 -13.40
CA TRP A 57 -9.38 -9.23 -14.00
C TRP A 57 -10.14 -9.91 -15.14
N PRO A 58 -11.48 -9.89 -15.19
CA PRO A 58 -12.25 -10.48 -16.28
C PRO A 58 -11.94 -9.84 -17.63
N ALA A 59 -11.79 -10.63 -18.69
CA ALA A 59 -11.45 -10.12 -20.02
C ALA A 59 -12.58 -9.29 -20.66
N ASP A 60 -13.83 -9.52 -20.26
CA ASP A 60 -15.03 -8.84 -20.74
C ASP A 60 -15.37 -7.57 -19.95
N GLU A 61 -14.67 -7.31 -18.85
CA GLU A 61 -14.90 -6.13 -18.02
C GLU A 61 -13.91 -5.00 -18.37
N PRO A 62 -14.39 -3.78 -18.66
CA PRO A 62 -13.51 -2.67 -18.98
C PRO A 62 -12.59 -2.32 -17.81
N TRP A 63 -11.33 -2.04 -18.11
CA TRP A 63 -10.38 -1.58 -17.10
C TRP A 63 -10.81 -0.21 -16.54
N PRO A 64 -10.75 0.00 -15.22
CA PRO A 64 -11.16 1.26 -14.62
C PRO A 64 -10.20 2.38 -14.99
N HIS A 65 -10.77 3.55 -15.30
CA HIS A 65 -10.04 4.77 -15.58
C HIS A 65 -10.43 5.85 -14.57
N CYS A 66 -9.46 6.69 -14.19
CA CYS A 66 -9.72 7.85 -13.35
C CYS A 66 -10.27 8.99 -14.22
N GLU A 67 -11.45 9.49 -13.87
CA GLU A 67 -12.11 10.63 -14.53
C GLU A 67 -11.79 11.98 -13.84
N GLY A 68 -10.99 11.97 -12.76
CA GLY A 68 -10.64 13.19 -12.04
C GLY A 68 -9.67 14.08 -12.81
N PRO A 69 -9.55 15.38 -12.46
CA PRO A 69 -8.48 16.21 -12.99
C PRO A 69 -7.13 15.70 -12.46
N HIS A 70 -6.14 15.61 -13.33
CA HIS A 70 -4.78 15.21 -13.01
C HIS A 70 -3.88 16.42 -13.19
N GLU A 71 -2.93 16.63 -12.28
CA GLU A 71 -2.05 17.79 -12.30
C GLU A 71 -0.59 17.36 -12.13
N VAL A 72 0.31 18.01 -12.87
CA VAL A 72 1.74 17.94 -12.60
C VAL A 72 2.15 19.16 -11.79
N ASP A 73 2.84 18.96 -10.68
CA ASP A 73 3.22 20.03 -9.75
C ASP A 73 4.43 20.85 -10.22
N GLY A 74 5.05 20.48 -11.35
CA GLY A 74 6.28 21.07 -11.88
C GLY A 74 7.56 20.67 -11.14
N MET A 75 7.46 20.12 -9.92
CA MET A 75 8.58 19.63 -9.12
C MET A 75 8.92 18.18 -9.45
N ASN A 76 7.92 17.32 -9.57
CA ASN A 76 8.06 15.91 -9.87
C ASN A 76 7.85 15.68 -11.37
N LEU A 77 8.77 14.95 -11.99
CA LEU A 77 8.61 14.53 -13.36
C LEU A 77 7.65 13.35 -13.37
N ALA A 78 6.46 13.53 -13.95
CA ALA A 78 5.55 12.43 -14.20
C ALA A 78 6.16 11.50 -15.25
N LEU A 79 6.37 10.23 -14.89
CA LEU A 79 7.13 9.28 -15.70
C LEU A 79 6.28 8.09 -16.14
N PRO A 80 6.46 7.59 -17.36
CA PRO A 80 5.83 6.35 -17.78
C PRO A 80 6.25 5.17 -16.86
N PRO A 81 5.33 4.23 -16.54
CA PRO A 81 5.66 3.06 -15.73
C PRO A 81 6.85 2.25 -16.24
N GLY A 82 7.00 2.13 -17.56
CA GLY A 82 8.13 1.43 -18.20
C GLY A 82 9.51 2.04 -17.85
N ASP A 83 9.59 3.37 -17.82
CA ASP A 83 10.81 4.10 -17.46
C ASP A 83 11.14 3.95 -15.97
N LEU A 84 10.13 4.01 -15.09
CA LEU A 84 10.32 3.74 -13.67
C LEU A 84 10.84 2.32 -13.40
N ARG A 85 10.30 1.32 -14.11
CA ARG A 85 10.77 -0.07 -14.00
C ARG A 85 12.21 -0.22 -14.53
N LEU A 86 12.56 0.48 -15.62
CA LEU A 86 13.92 0.46 -16.17
C LEU A 86 14.92 1.10 -15.19
N GLU A 87 14.59 2.28 -14.64
CA GLU A 87 15.40 2.96 -13.63
C GLU A 87 15.65 2.05 -12.42
N ARG A 88 14.60 1.39 -11.89
CA ARG A 88 14.72 0.43 -10.78
C ARG A 88 15.65 -0.74 -11.12
N ARG A 89 15.50 -1.34 -12.30
CA ARG A 89 16.37 -2.45 -12.75
C ARG A 89 17.84 -2.04 -12.83
N ILE A 90 18.13 -0.89 -13.41
CA ILE A 90 19.51 -0.37 -13.52
C ILE A 90 20.10 -0.15 -12.11
N ARG A 91 19.37 0.56 -11.24
CA ARG A 91 19.82 0.85 -9.87
C ARG A 91 20.02 -0.43 -9.05
N ALA A 92 19.12 -1.40 -9.17
CA ALA A 92 19.22 -2.68 -8.48
C ALA A 92 20.42 -3.50 -8.98
N ALA A 93 20.65 -3.58 -10.30
CA ALA A 93 21.75 -4.29 -10.91
C ALA A 93 23.12 -3.62 -10.68
N ALA A 94 23.14 -2.32 -10.40
CA ALA A 94 24.36 -1.61 -10.03
C ALA A 94 24.91 -2.09 -8.67
N HIS A 95 24.05 -2.27 -7.66
CA HIS A 95 24.40 -2.79 -6.34
C HIS A 95 25.73 -2.24 -5.75
N GLY A 96 25.96 -0.93 -5.88
CA GLY A 96 27.17 -0.25 -5.39
C GLY A 96 28.36 -0.23 -6.35
N ARG A 97 28.27 -0.90 -7.51
CA ARG A 97 29.22 -0.74 -8.60
C ARG A 97 28.99 0.57 -9.34
N SER A 98 30.01 1.03 -10.06
CA SER A 98 29.86 2.17 -10.98
C SER A 98 28.95 1.80 -12.16
N LEU A 99 28.05 2.73 -12.52
CA LEU A 99 27.20 2.59 -13.70
C LEU A 99 28.03 2.52 -14.97
N THR A 100 27.60 1.69 -15.93
CA THR A 100 28.13 1.72 -17.30
C THR A 100 27.72 3.03 -17.99
N SER A 101 28.37 3.36 -19.11
CA SER A 101 27.99 4.53 -19.90
C SER A 101 26.54 4.44 -20.39
N GLU A 102 26.11 3.25 -20.85
CA GLU A 102 24.75 2.99 -21.32
C GLU A 102 23.72 3.14 -20.19
N GLU A 103 24.02 2.63 -18.98
CA GLU A 103 23.14 2.80 -17.82
C GLU A 103 23.01 4.25 -17.39
N ARG A 104 24.10 5.01 -17.46
CA ARG A 104 24.09 6.44 -17.16
C ARG A 104 23.26 7.21 -18.17
N GLU A 105 23.46 6.96 -19.45
CA GLU A 105 22.68 7.57 -20.53
C GLU A 105 21.19 7.25 -20.40
N ALA A 106 20.84 6.00 -20.07
CA ALA A 106 19.45 5.61 -19.82
C ALA A 106 18.84 6.35 -18.62
N LEU A 107 19.58 6.48 -17.51
CA LEU A 107 19.09 7.22 -16.34
C LEU A 107 18.96 8.73 -16.60
N GLU A 108 19.91 9.33 -17.33
CA GLU A 108 19.84 10.74 -17.73
C GLU A 108 18.69 11.00 -18.72
N ARG A 109 18.38 10.06 -19.62
CA ARG A 109 17.19 10.13 -20.48
C ARG A 109 15.89 10.11 -19.65
N ILE A 110 15.80 9.24 -18.65
CA ILE A 110 14.61 9.12 -17.80
C ILE A 110 14.47 10.35 -16.89
N ARG A 111 15.57 10.79 -16.27
CA ARG A 111 15.61 11.94 -15.37
C ARG A 111 16.70 12.92 -15.84
N PRO A 112 16.38 13.79 -16.81
CA PRO A 112 17.36 14.76 -17.30
C PRO A 112 17.78 15.72 -16.18
N PRO A 113 19.05 16.19 -16.19
CA PRO A 113 19.46 17.28 -15.32
C PRO A 113 18.55 18.49 -15.52
N ARG A 114 18.08 19.08 -14.41
CA ARG A 114 17.22 20.25 -14.45
C ARG A 114 18.03 21.47 -14.04
N GLU A 115 17.93 22.53 -14.83
CA GLU A 115 18.53 23.81 -14.49
C GLU A 115 17.75 24.46 -13.35
N LEU A 116 18.48 24.99 -12.37
CA LEU A 116 17.91 25.69 -11.23
C LEU A 116 17.89 27.20 -11.50
N PRO A 117 16.81 27.92 -11.12
CA PRO A 117 15.68 27.46 -10.32
C PRO A 117 14.60 26.72 -11.14
N LEU A 118 13.96 25.71 -10.53
CA LEU A 118 12.84 25.00 -11.17
C LEU A 118 11.63 25.94 -11.33
N SER A 119 11.02 25.93 -12.51
CA SER A 119 9.70 26.52 -12.72
C SER A 119 8.63 25.60 -12.13
N VAL A 120 8.13 25.96 -10.95
CA VAL A 120 7.04 25.24 -10.28
C VAL A 120 5.73 25.83 -10.77
N ALA A 121 5.20 25.25 -11.84
CA ALA A 121 3.89 25.60 -12.36
C ALA A 121 3.02 24.34 -12.36
N VAL A 122 1.92 24.40 -11.63
CA VAL A 122 0.88 23.37 -11.70
C VAL A 122 0.26 23.42 -13.08
N GLN A 123 0.25 22.29 -13.79
CA GLN A 123 -0.36 22.17 -15.11
C GLN A 123 -1.31 20.97 -15.15
N PRO A 124 -2.46 21.09 -15.82
CA PRO A 124 -3.31 19.93 -16.10
C PRO A 124 -2.54 18.87 -16.90
N TYR A 125 -2.75 17.61 -16.55
CA TYR A 125 -2.33 16.46 -17.32
C TYR A 125 -3.55 15.91 -18.06
N GLU A 126 -3.55 16.09 -19.38
CA GLU A 126 -4.62 15.64 -20.27
C GLU A 126 -4.38 14.20 -20.71
N GLY A 127 -5.42 13.36 -20.65
CA GLY A 127 -5.37 11.98 -21.14
C GLY A 127 -6.23 11.02 -20.35
N SER A 128 -6.47 9.84 -20.94
CA SER A 128 -7.16 8.74 -20.26
C SER A 128 -6.21 8.09 -19.25
N MET A 129 -6.61 8.06 -17.98
CA MET A 129 -5.77 7.56 -16.89
C MET A 129 -6.24 6.19 -16.42
N ALA A 130 -5.68 5.13 -17.01
CA ALA A 130 -5.90 3.78 -16.52
C ALA A 130 -5.43 3.66 -15.06
N MET A 131 -6.26 3.10 -14.18
CA MET A 131 -5.86 2.94 -12.78
C MET A 131 -4.76 1.89 -12.65
N LEU A 132 -3.77 2.16 -11.80
CA LEU A 132 -2.69 1.21 -11.52
C LEU A 132 -3.20 0.05 -10.67
N PRO A 133 -2.84 -1.20 -10.99
CA PRO A 133 -3.08 -2.33 -10.10
C PRO A 133 -2.11 -2.25 -8.91
N VAL A 134 -2.66 -2.23 -7.70
CA VAL A 134 -1.89 -2.04 -6.47
C VAL A 134 -1.72 -3.37 -5.75
N ALA A 135 -2.84 -4.02 -5.46
CA ALA A 135 -2.86 -5.25 -4.68
C ALA A 135 -4.03 -6.13 -5.08
N GLN A 136 -3.86 -7.42 -4.85
CA GLN A 136 -4.90 -8.40 -4.90
C GLN A 136 -4.79 -9.28 -3.65
N LEU A 137 -5.89 -9.46 -2.93
CA LEU A 137 -5.92 -10.18 -1.66
C LEU A 137 -7.04 -11.20 -1.68
N TYR A 138 -6.70 -12.47 -1.49
CA TYR A 138 -7.67 -13.53 -1.29
C TYR A 138 -8.02 -13.64 0.20
N VAL A 139 -9.30 -13.84 0.51
CA VAL A 139 -9.79 -14.00 1.89
C VAL A 139 -9.12 -15.17 2.60
N ARG A 140 -8.79 -16.25 1.88
CA ARG A 140 -8.05 -17.41 2.43
C ARG A 140 -6.67 -17.05 2.99
N ASP A 141 -6.05 -15.98 2.50
CA ASP A 141 -4.72 -15.54 2.92
C ASP A 141 -4.80 -14.42 3.96
N VAL A 142 -5.96 -13.76 4.09
CA VAL A 142 -6.19 -12.64 5.00
C VAL A 142 -7.48 -12.89 5.80
N PRO A 143 -7.43 -13.70 6.88
CA PRO A 143 -8.62 -14.09 7.63
C PRO A 143 -9.44 -12.92 8.20
N ASP A 144 -8.78 -11.83 8.56
CA ASP A 144 -9.42 -10.63 9.12
C ASP A 144 -10.01 -9.71 8.02
N LEU A 145 -9.86 -10.09 6.75
CA LEU A 145 -10.44 -9.38 5.62
C LEU A 145 -11.91 -9.81 5.45
N HIS A 146 -12.82 -9.00 5.95
CA HIS A 146 -14.25 -9.26 5.88
C HIS A 146 -14.81 -8.97 4.48
N ALA A 147 -15.03 -10.01 3.70
CA ALA A 147 -15.63 -9.91 2.37
C ALA A 147 -17.16 -9.79 2.41
N PRO A 148 -17.77 -9.09 1.44
CA PRO A 148 -19.21 -9.16 1.22
C PRO A 148 -19.63 -10.57 0.77
N GLU A 149 -20.92 -10.88 0.90
CA GLU A 149 -21.47 -12.20 0.56
C GLU A 149 -21.15 -12.58 -0.90
N GLY A 150 -20.63 -13.79 -1.09
CA GLY A 150 -20.27 -14.32 -2.40
C GLY A 150 -18.92 -13.88 -2.96
N ALA A 151 -18.18 -13.00 -2.28
CA ALA A 151 -16.83 -12.59 -2.67
C ALA A 151 -15.73 -13.27 -1.83
N ASP A 152 -14.63 -13.62 -2.48
CA ASP A 152 -13.44 -14.22 -1.85
C ASP A 152 -12.13 -13.55 -2.28
N LEU A 153 -12.23 -12.48 -3.08
CA LEU A 153 -11.12 -11.74 -3.66
C LEU A 153 -11.37 -10.22 -3.60
N LEU A 154 -10.42 -9.49 -3.04
CA LEU A 154 -10.35 -8.02 -3.10
C LEU A 154 -9.25 -7.59 -4.06
N GLN A 155 -9.58 -6.70 -4.98
CA GLN A 155 -8.63 -6.03 -5.87
C GLN A 155 -8.60 -4.54 -5.56
N VAL A 156 -7.39 -4.00 -5.43
CA VAL A 156 -7.13 -2.60 -5.13
C VAL A 156 -6.43 -1.98 -6.31
N LEU A 157 -7.00 -0.90 -6.82
CA LEU A 157 -6.41 -0.07 -7.85
C LEU A 157 -6.37 1.38 -7.38
N TRP A 158 -5.42 2.18 -7.86
CA TRP A 158 -5.42 3.62 -7.60
C TRP A 158 -5.06 4.45 -8.81
N CYS A 159 -5.42 5.73 -8.77
CA CYS A 159 -4.92 6.70 -9.73
C CYS A 159 -3.41 6.89 -9.53
N PRO A 160 -2.60 6.96 -10.60
CA PRO A 160 -1.17 7.25 -10.51
C PRO A 160 -0.84 8.74 -10.22
N PHE A 161 -1.83 9.54 -9.84
CA PHE A 161 -1.74 10.96 -9.53
C PHE A 161 -2.50 11.25 -8.23
N ASP A 162 -2.07 12.31 -7.56
CA ASP A 162 -2.74 12.84 -6.39
C ASP A 162 -4.11 13.43 -6.72
N HIS A 163 -5.04 13.24 -5.79
CA HIS A 163 -6.33 13.91 -5.78
C HIS A 163 -6.78 14.25 -4.36
N PRO A 164 -6.59 15.50 -3.88
CA PRO A 164 -5.48 16.44 -4.09
C PRO A 164 -4.24 16.15 -3.21
N ILE A 165 -4.33 15.19 -2.27
CA ILE A 165 -3.22 14.81 -1.36
C ILE A 165 -2.96 13.29 -1.38
N MET A 166 -3.93 12.50 -1.85
CA MET A 166 -3.83 11.04 -1.95
C MET A 166 -4.41 10.57 -3.27
N PRO A 167 -3.96 9.41 -3.80
CA PRO A 167 -4.51 8.89 -5.03
C PRO A 167 -5.94 8.39 -4.82
N ARG A 168 -6.80 8.65 -5.80
CA ARG A 168 -8.14 8.06 -5.84
C ARG A 168 -8.02 6.55 -5.92
N THR A 169 -8.63 5.84 -4.97
CA THR A 169 -8.58 4.37 -4.89
C THR A 169 -9.90 3.78 -5.36
N ALA A 170 -9.84 2.69 -6.11
CA ALA A 170 -10.97 1.86 -6.51
C ALA A 170 -10.79 0.45 -5.94
N LEU A 171 -11.87 -0.09 -5.37
CA LEU A 171 -11.91 -1.40 -4.73
C LEU A 171 -12.92 -2.26 -5.46
N PHE A 172 -12.52 -3.49 -5.81
CA PHE A 172 -13.37 -4.46 -6.46
C PHE A 172 -13.40 -5.74 -5.65
N TRP A 173 -14.58 -6.09 -5.15
CA TRP A 173 -14.84 -7.38 -4.51
C TRP A 173 -15.37 -8.35 -5.56
N ARG A 174 -14.80 -9.55 -5.62
CA ARG A 174 -15.13 -10.54 -6.64
C ARG A 174 -15.18 -11.95 -6.07
N SER A 175 -15.87 -12.83 -6.79
CA SER A 175 -15.71 -14.27 -6.67
C SER A 175 -14.64 -14.73 -7.67
N ALA A 176 -13.51 -15.22 -7.19
CA ALA A 176 -12.43 -15.69 -8.06
C ALA A 176 -12.86 -16.88 -8.92
N ALA A 177 -13.79 -17.69 -8.43
CA ALA A 177 -14.30 -18.86 -9.14
C ALA A 177 -15.13 -18.50 -10.39
N THR A 178 -15.72 -17.30 -10.45
CA THR A 178 -16.54 -16.87 -11.60
C THR A 178 -15.68 -16.33 -12.75
N ILE A 179 -14.39 -16.08 -12.52
CA ILE A 179 -13.48 -15.48 -13.51
C ILE A 179 -12.74 -16.60 -14.24
N THR A 180 -13.23 -16.94 -15.43
CA THR A 180 -12.63 -17.98 -16.29
C THR A 180 -11.62 -17.37 -17.26
N ASP A 181 -12.00 -16.29 -17.94
CA ASP A 181 -11.16 -15.61 -18.92
C ASP A 181 -10.54 -14.35 -18.31
N VAL A 182 -9.22 -14.35 -18.20
CA VAL A 182 -8.45 -13.27 -17.55
C VAL A 182 -7.90 -12.32 -18.61
N LEU A 183 -8.02 -11.01 -18.36
CA LEU A 183 -7.43 -9.97 -19.19
C LEU A 183 -5.90 -10.13 -19.26
N ALA A 184 -5.39 -10.49 -20.44
CA ALA A 184 -3.98 -10.82 -20.62
C ALA A 184 -3.05 -9.61 -20.53
N THR A 185 -3.49 -8.46 -21.06
CA THR A 185 -2.70 -7.23 -21.14
C THR A 185 -3.52 -6.07 -20.59
N PRO A 186 -3.48 -5.81 -19.27
CA PRO A 186 -4.12 -4.63 -18.71
C PRO A 186 -3.49 -3.35 -19.28
N PRO A 187 -4.28 -2.29 -19.52
CA PRO A 187 -3.73 -1.03 -19.98
C PRO A 187 -2.84 -0.40 -18.89
N GLU A 188 -1.71 0.17 -19.30
CA GLU A 188 -0.85 0.95 -18.41
C GLU A 188 -1.21 2.43 -18.50
N PRO A 189 -1.12 3.19 -17.40
CA PRO A 189 -1.26 4.64 -17.47
C PRO A 189 -0.10 5.26 -18.25
N PRO A 190 -0.32 6.40 -18.91
CA PRO A 190 0.72 7.07 -19.68
C PRO A 190 1.83 7.65 -18.78
N ALA A 191 1.52 8.00 -17.53
CA ALA A 191 2.48 8.53 -16.58
C ALA A 191 2.08 8.23 -15.13
N VAL A 192 3.07 8.33 -14.24
CA VAL A 192 2.94 8.25 -12.78
C VAL A 192 3.62 9.46 -12.17
N GLN A 193 2.88 10.21 -11.35
CA GLN A 193 3.36 11.44 -10.73
C GLN A 193 4.52 11.19 -9.76
N PHE A 194 4.39 10.13 -8.95
CA PHE A 194 5.39 9.72 -7.97
C PHE A 194 5.79 8.27 -8.19
N ASP A 195 7.09 8.00 -8.19
CA ASP A 195 7.61 6.63 -8.35
C ASP A 195 7.03 5.66 -7.30
N GLY A 196 6.75 6.15 -6.09
CA GLY A 196 6.14 5.39 -4.99
C GLY A 196 4.73 4.84 -5.27
N TYR A 197 3.99 5.39 -6.24
CA TYR A 197 2.68 4.84 -6.62
C TYR A 197 2.77 3.62 -7.52
N LEU A 198 3.92 3.36 -8.14
CA LEU A 198 4.10 2.15 -8.93
C LEU A 198 4.63 1.03 -8.01
N PRO A 199 3.80 0.08 -7.57
CA PRO A 199 4.27 -1.01 -6.71
C PRO A 199 5.28 -1.90 -7.42
N GLU A 200 6.19 -2.51 -6.64
CA GLU A 200 7.02 -3.60 -7.13
C GLU A 200 6.30 -4.94 -6.93
N PRO A 201 6.35 -5.86 -7.91
CA PRO A 201 5.72 -7.17 -7.79
C PRO A 201 6.25 -7.95 -6.58
N CYS A 202 5.35 -8.25 -5.65
CA CYS A 202 5.64 -8.94 -4.41
C CYS A 202 4.61 -10.05 -4.14
N LEU A 203 5.09 -11.21 -3.69
CA LEU A 203 4.26 -12.20 -3.00
C LEU A 203 4.05 -11.78 -1.55
N LEU A 204 2.90 -12.10 -0.98
CA LEU A 204 2.60 -11.81 0.41
C LEU A 204 2.75 -13.07 1.27
N ALA A 205 3.46 -12.95 2.39
CA ALA A 205 3.45 -13.94 3.45
C ALA A 205 2.61 -13.40 4.61
N PRO A 206 1.36 -13.89 4.80
CA PRO A 206 0.50 -13.43 5.88
C PRO A 206 0.91 -14.03 7.22
N GLU A 207 0.78 -13.25 8.28
CA GLU A 207 1.03 -13.64 9.67
C GLU A 207 -0.11 -13.11 10.55
N GLN A 208 -0.73 -14.00 11.34
CA GLN A 208 -1.73 -13.60 12.33
C GLN A 208 -1.03 -13.02 13.56
N VAL A 209 -1.32 -11.77 13.88
CA VAL A 209 -0.74 -11.05 15.01
C VAL A 209 -1.83 -10.49 15.91
N VAL A 210 -1.50 -10.29 17.18
CA VAL A 210 -2.30 -9.43 18.04
C VAL A 210 -1.93 -7.98 17.74
N GLU A 211 -2.90 -7.09 17.70
CA GLU A 211 -2.74 -5.65 17.53
C GLU A 211 -3.59 -4.89 18.54
N TYR A 212 -3.16 -3.68 18.89
CA TYR A 212 -3.91 -2.75 19.75
C TYR A 212 -4.27 -1.49 18.95
N PRO A 213 -5.31 -0.74 19.36
CA PRO A 213 -5.76 0.42 18.61
C PRO A 213 -4.68 1.47 18.42
N SER A 214 -4.77 2.21 17.31
CA SER A 214 -3.90 3.36 17.06
C SER A 214 -4.07 4.41 18.17
N THR A 215 -3.07 5.27 18.39
CA THR A 215 -3.14 6.33 19.41
C THR A 215 -4.36 7.24 19.26
N MET A 216 -4.85 7.38 18.03
CA MET A 216 -6.03 8.18 17.70
C MET A 216 -7.35 7.51 18.11
N GLU A 217 -7.39 6.18 18.17
CA GLU A 217 -8.54 5.38 18.63
C GLU A 217 -8.60 5.25 20.16
N LEU A 218 -7.51 5.56 20.88
CA LEU A 218 -7.48 5.50 22.34
C LEU A 218 -8.27 6.65 22.98
N SER A 219 -8.80 6.40 24.18
CA SER A 219 -9.33 7.46 25.05
C SER A 219 -8.24 8.50 25.36
N LYS A 220 -8.67 9.70 25.75
CA LYS A 220 -7.75 10.80 26.07
C LYS A 220 -6.79 10.39 27.19
N GLU A 221 -7.31 9.76 28.23
CA GLU A 221 -6.57 9.33 29.42
C GLU A 221 -5.51 8.28 29.05
N LEU A 222 -5.87 7.29 28.21
CA LEU A 222 -4.94 6.24 27.80
C LEU A 222 -3.88 6.78 26.82
N ARG A 223 -4.25 7.75 25.98
CA ARG A 223 -3.31 8.45 25.09
C ARG A 223 -2.27 9.26 25.87
N GLU A 224 -2.68 9.92 26.96
CA GLU A 224 -1.77 10.63 27.86
C GLU A 224 -0.81 9.66 28.57
N GLN A 225 -1.31 8.53 29.08
CA GLN A 225 -0.49 7.49 29.71
C GLN A 225 0.53 6.89 28.73
N VAL A 226 0.10 6.51 27.53
CA VAL A 226 0.99 5.99 26.48
C VAL A 226 2.06 7.03 26.08
N GLY A 227 1.71 8.31 26.16
CA GLY A 227 2.61 9.44 25.94
C GLY A 227 3.54 9.77 27.10
N ASP A 228 3.48 9.08 28.24
CA ASP A 228 4.36 9.30 29.38
C ASP A 228 5.53 8.31 29.33
N TRP A 229 6.71 8.82 28.94
CA TRP A 229 7.93 8.01 28.84
C TRP A 229 8.34 7.37 30.19
N SER A 230 8.02 8.00 31.32
CA SER A 230 8.41 7.48 32.63
C SER A 230 7.75 6.13 32.94
N LEU A 231 6.55 5.89 32.41
CA LEU A 231 5.84 4.61 32.54
C LEU A 231 6.53 3.50 31.73
N TRP A 232 7.11 3.84 30.58
CA TRP A 232 7.89 2.91 29.77
C TRP A 232 9.23 2.56 30.43
N GLU A 233 9.92 3.55 31.02
CA GLU A 233 11.18 3.32 31.76
C GLU A 233 10.97 2.47 33.01
N ALA A 234 9.92 2.77 33.78
CA ALA A 234 9.57 2.02 34.98
C ALA A 234 9.27 0.53 34.69
N ALA A 235 8.77 0.23 33.48
CA ALA A 235 8.51 -1.13 33.04
C ALA A 235 9.78 -1.91 32.63
N GLY A 236 10.97 -1.33 32.77
CA GLY A 236 12.23 -1.99 32.40
C GLY A 236 12.35 -2.21 30.89
N ALA A 237 11.62 -1.44 30.09
CA ALA A 237 11.81 -1.40 28.67
C ALA A 237 13.19 -0.76 28.43
N GLY A 238 14.23 -1.57 28.22
CA GLY A 238 15.57 -1.12 27.86
C GLY A 238 15.55 -0.54 26.44
N LEU A 239 14.98 0.65 26.32
CA LEU A 239 14.63 1.27 25.04
C LEU A 239 15.71 2.26 24.61
N ASP A 240 15.82 2.41 23.29
CA ASP A 240 16.64 3.46 22.69
C ASP A 240 16.12 4.83 23.15
N SER A 241 16.98 5.59 23.84
CA SER A 241 16.68 6.93 24.36
C SER A 241 16.31 7.94 23.28
N SER A 242 16.52 7.60 21.99
CA SER A 242 16.07 8.42 20.85
C SER A 242 14.54 8.65 20.83
N TYR A 243 13.76 7.75 21.43
CA TYR A 243 12.30 7.84 21.51
C TYR A 243 11.77 8.58 22.74
N ALA A 244 12.63 8.96 23.69
CA ALA A 244 12.22 9.65 24.91
C ALA A 244 11.49 10.99 24.62
N SER A 245 11.82 11.63 23.49
CA SER A 245 11.18 12.87 23.04
C SER A 245 9.85 12.65 22.30
N TYR A 246 9.55 11.40 21.88
CA TYR A 246 8.35 11.04 21.09
C TYR A 246 7.73 9.69 21.52
N PRO A 247 7.29 9.55 22.78
CA PRO A 247 6.72 8.30 23.32
C PRO A 247 5.46 7.81 22.57
N GLN A 248 4.67 8.72 21.99
CA GLN A 248 3.53 8.33 21.15
C GLN A 248 3.98 7.71 19.82
N GLU A 249 5.08 8.17 19.25
CA GLU A 249 5.69 7.55 18.06
C GLU A 249 6.32 6.21 18.42
N PHE A 250 6.83 6.05 19.64
CA PHE A 250 7.30 4.75 20.13
C PHE A 250 6.16 3.71 20.19
N TYR A 251 5.01 4.09 20.75
CA TYR A 251 3.81 3.25 20.71
C TYR A 251 3.35 3.00 19.27
N GLY A 252 3.34 4.01 18.40
CA GLY A 252 2.93 3.87 16.99
C GLY A 252 3.92 3.11 16.10
N ALA A 253 5.21 3.08 16.44
CA ALA A 253 6.26 2.39 15.68
C ALA A 253 6.49 0.94 16.15
N ARG A 254 6.16 0.63 17.41
CA ARG A 254 6.24 -0.73 17.97
C ARG A 254 4.89 -1.43 18.13
N CYS A 255 3.77 -0.70 18.02
CA CYS A 255 2.48 -1.21 17.56
C CYS A 255 2.45 -1.08 16.02
N PRO A 256 1.94 -2.05 15.25
CA PRO A 256 2.40 -2.28 13.88
C PRO A 256 1.72 -1.35 12.85
N SER A 257 1.99 -0.06 12.89
CA SER A 257 1.57 0.86 11.81
C SER A 257 2.63 1.06 10.70
N ARG A 258 3.84 0.50 10.84
CA ARG A 258 4.88 0.57 9.78
C ARG A 258 5.61 -0.76 9.54
N PRO A 259 5.83 -1.14 8.27
CA PRO A 259 6.79 -2.17 7.92
C PRO A 259 8.22 -1.69 8.26
N ALA A 260 9.00 -2.56 8.88
CA ALA A 260 10.44 -2.41 8.93
C ALA A 260 10.98 -2.66 7.52
N GLY A 261 11.53 -1.63 6.88
CA GLY A 261 12.13 -1.73 5.55
C GLY A 261 11.31 -1.01 4.46
N ARG A 262 12.02 -0.29 3.61
CA ARG A 262 11.48 0.59 2.56
C ARG A 262 10.61 -0.21 1.58
N SER A 263 9.31 0.04 1.63
CA SER A 263 8.29 0.01 0.56
C SER A 263 6.93 0.04 1.27
N ALA A 264 6.52 1.23 1.70
CA ALA A 264 5.24 1.43 2.36
C ALA A 264 4.16 1.64 1.29
N VAL A 265 3.43 0.58 0.96
CA VAL A 265 2.06 0.72 0.45
C VAL A 265 1.15 0.57 1.67
N GLY A 266 0.90 1.67 2.37
CA GLY A 266 -0.12 1.73 3.40
C GLY A 266 -1.48 1.83 2.72
N LEU A 267 -2.32 0.80 2.88
CA LEU A 267 -3.72 0.88 2.50
C LEU A 267 -4.46 1.74 3.54
N PRO A 268 -5.12 2.84 3.16
CA PRO A 268 -5.96 3.59 4.09
C PRO A 268 -7.19 2.77 4.47
N GLY A 269 -7.58 2.85 5.74
CA GLY A 269 -8.75 2.17 6.30
C GLY A 269 -10.02 2.52 5.55
N VAL A 270 -10.80 1.49 5.24
CA VAL A 270 -12.12 1.58 4.61
C VAL A 270 -13.12 2.13 5.63
N PRO A 271 -13.84 3.23 5.36
CA PRO A 271 -15.00 3.61 6.17
C PRO A 271 -16.15 2.60 5.94
N PRO A 272 -16.98 2.30 6.95
CA PRO A 272 -18.07 1.35 6.80
C PRO A 272 -19.07 1.83 5.74
N THR A 273 -19.47 0.91 4.86
CA THR A 273 -20.49 1.13 3.82
C THR A 273 -21.83 1.55 4.43
N PRO A 274 -22.58 2.50 3.84
CA PRO A 274 -23.95 2.76 4.24
C PRO A 274 -24.86 1.57 3.86
N ASN A 275 -25.80 1.27 4.74
CA ASN A 275 -26.79 0.17 4.66
C ASN A 275 -27.51 0.10 3.30
N PRO A 276 -27.86 -1.11 2.80
CA PRO A 276 -28.56 -1.29 1.54
C PRO A 276 -30.06 -1.05 1.77
N GLY A 277 -30.58 0.03 1.24
CA GLY A 277 -32.01 0.30 1.36
C GLY A 277 -32.39 1.59 0.68
N SER A 278 -32.23 1.66 -0.64
CA SER A 278 -32.99 2.54 -1.55
C SER A 278 -32.54 2.34 -3.01
N ALA A 279 -33.20 1.45 -3.72
CA ALA A 279 -33.44 1.57 -5.16
C ALA A 279 -34.54 0.56 -5.55
N PRO A 280 -35.35 0.78 -6.60
CA PRO A 280 -35.66 2.02 -7.32
C PRO A 280 -37.17 2.20 -7.59
N THR A 281 -37.66 3.42 -7.80
CA THR A 281 -38.89 3.59 -8.60
C THR A 281 -38.89 4.88 -9.43
N ALA A 282 -39.16 4.68 -10.73
CA ALA A 282 -39.70 5.62 -11.71
C ALA A 282 -38.76 6.63 -12.38
N ALA A 283 -38.41 6.31 -13.64
CA ALA A 283 -38.27 7.28 -14.73
C ALA A 283 -39.67 7.69 -15.26
N PRO A 284 -39.80 8.52 -16.31
CA PRO A 284 -39.27 9.87 -16.55
C PRO A 284 -40.42 10.87 -16.83
N THR A 285 -40.20 12.18 -16.64
CA THR A 285 -41.01 13.21 -17.33
C THR A 285 -40.19 14.45 -17.64
N TRP A 286 -40.11 14.74 -18.94
CA TRP A 286 -39.71 16.01 -19.52
C TRP A 286 -40.66 17.14 -19.11
N THR A 287 -40.13 18.34 -18.86
CA THR A 287 -40.72 19.59 -19.39
C THR A 287 -39.71 20.73 -19.35
N ARG A 288 -39.66 21.48 -20.47
CA ARG A 288 -38.98 22.77 -20.66
C ARG A 288 -39.50 23.84 -19.69
N SER A 289 -38.60 24.68 -19.19
CA SER A 289 -38.47 26.12 -19.55
C SER A 289 -37.16 26.63 -18.99
#